data_AF-A0A4Y9LRQ6-F1
#
_entry.id   AF-A0A4Y9LRQ6-F1
#
_cell.length_a   1.000
_cell.length_b   1.000
_cell.length_c   1.000
_cell.angle_alpha   90.00
_cell.angle_beta   90.00
_cell.angle_gamma   90.00
#
_symmetry.space_group_name_H-M   'P 1'
#
loop_
_entity.id
_entity.type
_entity.pdbx_description
1 polymer ?
#
loop_
_entity_poly.entity_id
_entity_poly.type
_entity_poly.pdbx_seq_one_letter_code
_entity_poly.pdbx_strand_id
1 'polypeptide(L)'
;MILRWLRGISGAALIGLGVLFALAFEARYWRWRNCFNELGRCYDPVSQDVYLEQAGMVWGGLAAISLLVGLGLVMGLRRRPS
;
A
#
# COMPACT_ATOMS: atom_id res chain seq x y z
N MET A 1 28.61 -5.56 7.89
CA MET A 1 27.54 -5.56 8.93
C MET A 1 26.55 -4.41 8.72
N ILE A 2 27.00 -3.16 8.60
CA ILE A 2 26.17 -1.94 8.41
C ILE A 2 25.16 -2.07 7.25
N LEU A 3 25.59 -2.49 6.06
CA LEU A 3 24.71 -2.64 4.89
C LEU A 3 23.58 -3.66 5.13
N ARG A 4 23.81 -4.66 5.97
CA ARG A 4 22.80 -5.67 6.34
C ARG A 4 21.72 -5.08 7.23
N TRP A 5 22.11 -4.25 8.20
CA TRP A 5 21.20 -3.53 9.07
C TRP A 5 20.41 -2.47 8.30
N LEU A 6 21.06 -1.73 7.39
CA LEU A 6 20.39 -0.77 6.51
C LEU A 6 19.30 -1.44 5.67
N ARG A 7 19.60 -2.58 5.02
CA ARG A 7 18.60 -3.34 4.25
C ARG A 7 17.43 -3.83 5.12
N GLY A 8 17.70 -4.22 6.36
CA GLY A 8 16.67 -4.65 7.31
C GLY A 8 15.75 -3.51 7.73
N ILE A 9 16.32 -2.36 8.09
CA ILE A 9 15.58 -1.16 8.48
C ILE A 9 14.75 -0.64 7.30
N SER A 10 15.36 -0.50 6.12
CA SER A 10 14.64 -0.08 4.91
C SER A 10 13.54 -1.05 4.53
N GLY A 11 13.79 -2.36 4.63
CA GLY A 11 12.77 -3.38 4.39
C GLY A 11 11.59 -3.28 5.36
N ALA A 12 11.85 -3.15 6.66
CA ALA A 12 10.81 -2.96 7.66
C ALA A 12 10.02 -1.66 7.46
N ALA A 13 10.69 -0.56 7.12
CA ALA A 13 10.04 0.72 6.83
C ALA A 13 9.12 0.63 5.60
N LEU A 14 9.57 -0.02 4.52
CA LEU A 14 8.75 -0.23 3.32
C LEU A 14 7.55 -1.14 3.60
N ILE A 15 7.69 -2.17 4.43
CA ILE A 15 6.55 -2.99 4.86
C ILE A 15 5.55 -2.15 5.64
N GLY A 16 6.02 -1.34 6.60
CA GLY A 16 5.16 -0.43 7.36
C GLY A 16 4.38 0.54 6.47
N LEU A 17 5.08 1.19 5.53
CA LEU A 17 4.45 2.07 4.53
C LEU A 17 3.45 1.29 3.65
N GLY A 18 3.80 0.09 3.21
CA GLY A 18 2.93 -0.75 2.41
C GLY A 18 1.62 -1.11 3.13
N VAL A 19 1.69 -1.40 4.44
CA VAL A 19 0.49 -1.61 5.27
C VAL A 19 -0.33 -0.31 5.38
N LEU A 20 0.29 0.84 5.61
CA LEU A 20 -0.42 2.12 5.65
C LEU A 20 -1.14 2.43 4.32
N PHE A 21 -0.48 2.17 3.19
CA PHE A 21 -1.10 2.33 1.87
C PHE A 21 -2.22 1.31 1.63
N ALA A 22 -2.11 0.08 2.13
CA ALA A 22 -3.18 -0.91 2.05
C ALA A 22 -4.41 -0.46 2.86
N LEU A 23 -4.21 0.14 4.03
CA LEU A 23 -5.29 0.75 4.82
C LEU A 23 -5.92 1.94 4.07
N ALA A 24 -5.10 2.78 3.41
CA ALA A 24 -5.62 3.86 2.57
C ALA A 24 -6.40 3.33 1.36
N PHE A 25 -5.95 2.24 0.73
CA PHE A 25 -6.67 1.56 -0.35
C PHE A 25 -8.02 1.04 0.12
N GLU A 26 -8.09 0.44 1.31
CA GLU A 26 -9.35 0.00 1.90
C GLU A 26 -10.30 1.19 2.11
N ALA A 27 -9.84 2.21 2.83
CA ALA A 27 -10.65 3.33 3.28
C ALA A 27 -11.09 4.26 2.13
N ARG A 28 -10.24 4.44 1.11
CA ARG A 28 -10.47 5.40 0.01
C ARG A 28 -11.00 4.76 -1.27
N TYR A 29 -10.88 3.44 -1.44
CA TYR A 29 -11.33 2.75 -2.66
C TYR A 29 -12.14 1.50 -2.38
N TRP A 30 -11.59 0.49 -1.69
CA TRP A 30 -12.22 -0.84 -1.64
C TRP A 30 -13.61 -0.82 -1.00
N ARG A 31 -13.77 -0.05 0.09
CA ARG A 31 -15.06 0.14 0.77
C ARG A 31 -16.13 0.74 -0.15
N TRP A 32 -15.73 1.55 -1.11
CA TRP A 32 -16.60 2.33 -2.00
C TRP A 32 -16.66 1.78 -3.43
N ARG A 33 -16.01 0.64 -3.71
CA ARG A 33 -15.81 0.11 -5.07
C ARG A 33 -17.08 -0.15 -5.87
N ASN A 34 -18.22 -0.32 -5.20
CA ASN A 34 -19.51 -0.58 -5.83
C ASN A 34 -20.40 0.68 -5.97
N CYS A 35 -19.90 1.86 -5.58
CA CYS A 35 -20.65 3.13 -5.56
C CYS A 35 -20.25 4.08 -6.70
N PHE A 36 -19.10 3.85 -7.35
CA PHE A 36 -18.60 4.75 -8.39
C PHE A 36 -19.56 4.82 -9.58
N ASN A 37 -19.85 6.05 -10.02
CA ASN A 37 -20.63 6.31 -11.23
C ASN A 37 -19.75 6.33 -12.49
N GLU A 38 -20.32 6.69 -13.64
CA GLU A 38 -19.62 6.78 -14.94
C GLU A 38 -18.42 7.75 -14.95
N LEU A 39 -18.37 8.69 -13.99
CA LEU A 39 -17.26 9.62 -13.82
C LEU A 39 -16.20 9.12 -12.82
N GLY A 40 -16.36 7.90 -12.30
CA GLY A 40 -15.48 7.31 -11.29
C GLY A 40 -15.58 7.99 -9.92
N ARG A 41 -16.73 8.58 -9.57
CA ARG A 41 -16.95 9.30 -8.30
C ARG A 41 -18.02 8.63 -7.45
N CYS A 42 -17.78 8.58 -6.15
CA CYS A 42 -18.77 8.16 -5.15
C CYS A 42 -18.85 9.26 -4.08
N TYR A 43 -20.04 9.78 -3.83
CA TYR A 43 -20.28 10.77 -2.78
C TYR A 43 -20.88 10.08 -1.55
N ASP A 44 -20.27 10.32 -0.38
CA ASP A 44 -20.81 9.87 0.89
C ASP A 44 -21.57 11.03 1.58
N PRO A 45 -22.90 10.94 1.72
CA PRO A 45 -23.67 11.99 2.40
C PRO A 45 -23.41 12.06 3.90
N VAL A 46 -22.78 11.05 4.52
CA VAL A 46 -22.47 11.08 5.96
C VAL A 46 -21.18 11.85 6.20
N SER A 47 -20.07 11.47 5.57
CA SER A 47 -18.79 12.17 5.72
C SER A 47 -18.66 13.42 4.86
N GLN A 48 -19.60 13.64 3.92
CA GLN A 48 -19.56 14.73 2.93
C GLN A 48 -18.34 14.65 1.99
N ASP A 49 -17.68 13.49 1.90
CA ASP A 49 -16.53 13.28 1.03
C ASP A 49 -16.92 12.79 -0.36
N VAL A 50 -16.06 13.09 -1.32
CA VAL A 50 -16.06 12.46 -2.64
C VAL A 50 -14.87 11.50 -2.74
N TYR A 51 -15.16 10.23 -2.94
CA TYR A 51 -14.21 9.17 -3.24
C TYR A 51 -14.05 9.01 -4.74
N LEU A 52 -12.84 8.64 -5.17
CA LEU A 52 -12.48 8.54 -6.58
C LEU A 52 -11.98 7.14 -6.90
N GLU A 53 -12.42 6.58 -8.02
CA GLU A 53 -12.04 5.25 -8.47
C GLU A 53 -10.52 5.13 -8.67
N GLN A 54 -9.88 6.18 -9.20
CA GLN A 54 -8.42 6.25 -9.40
C GLN A 54 -7.61 6.04 -8.11
N ALA A 55 -8.21 6.27 -6.93
CA ALA A 55 -7.57 6.02 -5.65
C ALA A 55 -7.20 4.53 -5.49
N GLY A 56 -7.94 3.62 -6.13
CA GLY A 56 -7.64 2.18 -6.11
C GLY A 56 -6.30 1.87 -6.74
N MET A 57 -6.05 2.40 -7.94
CA MET A 57 -4.77 2.22 -8.64
C MET A 57 -3.61 2.85 -7.87
N VAL A 58 -3.80 4.06 -7.34
CA VAL A 58 -2.76 4.78 -6.61
C VAL A 58 -2.40 4.08 -5.30
N TRP A 59 -3.36 3.91 -4.39
CA TRP A 59 -3.07 3.33 -3.07
C TRP A 59 -2.76 1.84 -3.16
N GLY A 60 -3.48 1.09 -4.01
CA GLY A 60 -3.23 -0.34 -4.22
C GLY A 60 -1.87 -0.60 -4.85
N GLY A 61 -1.48 0.20 -5.85
CA GLY A 61 -0.17 0.12 -6.50
C GLY A 61 0.96 0.43 -5.54
N LEU A 62 0.85 1.52 -4.78
CA LEU A 62 1.83 1.87 -3.74
C LEU A 62 1.95 0.78 -2.68
N ALA A 63 0.83 0.25 -2.18
CA ALA A 63 0.81 -0.83 -1.21
C ALA A 63 1.54 -2.07 -1.75
N ALA A 64 1.19 -2.51 -2.97
CA ALA A 64 1.80 -3.69 -3.59
C ALA A 64 3.31 -3.52 -3.78
N ILE A 65 3.76 -2.40 -4.34
CA ILE A 65 5.19 -2.15 -4.59
C ILE A 65 5.96 -2.10 -3.27
N SER A 66 5.48 -1.32 -2.29
CA SER A 66 6.17 -1.19 -0.99
C SER A 66 6.25 -2.52 -0.24
N LEU A 67 5.17 -3.31 -0.22
CA LEU A 67 5.16 -4.63 0.42
C LEU A 67 6.09 -5.62 -0.30
N LEU A 68 6.03 -5.71 -1.62
CA LEU A 68 6.88 -6.63 -2.39
C LEU A 68 8.36 -6.31 -2.24
N VAL A 69 8.74 -5.03 -2.36
CA VAL A 69 10.14 -4.60 -2.19
C VAL A 69 10.58 -4.80 -0.73
N GLY A 70 9.76 -4.39 0.23
CA GLY A 70 10.07 -4.53 1.65
C GLY A 70 10.25 -5.99 2.08
N LEU A 71 9.33 -6.87 1.68
CA LEU A 71 9.43 -8.31 1.91
C LEU A 71 10.65 -8.91 1.19
N GLY A 72 10.91 -8.51 -0.05
CA GLY A 72 12.09 -8.94 -0.80
C GLY A 72 13.41 -8.61 -0.09
N LEU A 73 13.53 -7.38 0.46
CA LEU A 73 14.68 -6.96 1.24
C LEU A 73 14.84 -7.80 2.52
N VAL A 74 13.76 -8.02 3.27
CA VAL A 74 13.80 -8.79 4.53
C VAL A 74 14.07 -10.29 4.25
N MET A 75 13.44 -10.87 3.23
CA MET A 75 13.67 -12.27 2.85
C MET A 75 15.07 -12.48 2.28
N GLY A 76 15.62 -11.52 1.54
CA GLY A 76 17.00 -11.55 1.06
C GLY A 76 18.03 -11.55 2.19
N LEU A 77 17.70 -11.04 3.38
CA LEU A 77 18.53 -11.17 4.57
C LEU A 77 18.53 -12.59 5.16
N ARG A 78 17.45 -13.35 4.94
CA ARG A 78 17.28 -14.74 5.42
C ARG A 78 17.95 -15.75 4.48
N ARG A 79 18.01 -15.47 3.18
CA ARG A 79 18.71 -16.27 2.18
C ARG A 79 20.22 -16.00 2.22
N ARG A 80 20.92 -16.47 3.25
CA ARG A 80 22.38 -16.62 3.14
C ARG A 80 22.66 -17.86 2.28
N PRO A 81 23.46 -17.76 1.20
CA PRO A 81 24.04 -18.95 0.59
C PRO A 81 25.00 -19.58 1.61
N SER A 82 24.84 -20.89 1.83
CA SER A 82 25.85 -21.72 2.49
C SER A 82 27.12 -21.80 1.65
#